data_AF-A0A1X1EGC5-F1
#
_entry.id   AF-A0A1X1EGC5-F1
#
_cell.length_a   1.000
_cell.length_b   1.000
_cell.length_c   1.000
_cell.angle_alpha   90.00
_cell.angle_beta   90.00
_cell.angle_gamma   90.00
#
_symmetry.space_group_name_H-M   'P 1'
#
loop_
_entity.id
_entity.type
_entity.pdbx_description
1 polymer ?
#
loop_
_entity_poly.entity_id
_entity_poly.type
_entity_poly.pdbx_seq_one_letter_code
_entity_poly.pdbx_strand_id
1 'polypeptide(L)' 'MKTDTDRLSQAALRRHHIGVKTKGLRFRGALYVFRYNAGHYDVFLDNARVMQLETSNVQEAIQMFKQQQ' A
#
# COMPACT_ATOMS: atom_id res chain seq x y z
N MET A 1 8.80 14.71 11.14
CA MET A 1 9.74 13.95 10.30
C MET A 1 9.92 12.57 10.93
N LYS A 2 9.29 11.51 10.40
CA LYS A 2 9.39 10.13 10.91
C LYS A 2 9.74 9.22 9.74
N THR A 3 11.02 9.14 9.38
CA THR A 3 11.49 8.53 8.11
C THR A 3 12.26 7.21 8.31
N ASP A 4 12.63 6.88 9.55
CA ASP A 4 13.57 5.79 9.81
C ASP A 4 12.88 4.42 9.96
N THR A 5 11.68 4.39 10.55
CA THR A 5 10.97 3.12 10.80
C THR A 5 10.49 2.45 9.50
N ASP A 6 10.10 3.23 8.49
CA ASP A 6 9.60 2.72 7.22
C ASP A 6 10.67 2.07 6.34
N ARG A 7 11.86 2.69 6.27
CA ARG A 7 12.99 2.11 5.54
C ARG A 7 13.46 0.82 6.21
N LEU A 8 13.49 0.79 7.54
CA LEU A 8 13.85 -0.41 8.30
C LEU A 8 12.83 -1.53 8.07
N SER A 9 11.53 -1.22 8.04
CA SER A 9 10.46 -2.18 7.83
C SER A 9 10.47 -2.77 6.42
N GLN A 10 10.64 -1.95 5.38
CA GLN A 10 10.79 -2.45 4.00
C GLN A 10 12.10 -3.23 3.79
N ALA A 11 13.21 -2.77 4.38
CA ALA A 11 14.48 -3.47 4.30
C ALA A 11 14.42 -4.83 5.03
N ALA A 12 13.76 -4.92 6.18
CA ALA A 12 13.53 -6.16 6.90
C ALA A 12 12.71 -7.14 6.07
N LEU A 13 11.60 -6.71 5.48
CA LEU A 13 10.74 -7.57 4.65
C LEU A 13 11.46 -8.10 3.41
N ARG A 14 12.28 -7.26 2.76
CA ARG A 14 13.13 -7.68 1.63
C ARG A 14 14.23 -8.66 2.05
N ARG A 15 14.85 -8.45 3.23
CA ARG A 15 15.88 -9.36 3.79
C ARG A 15 15.32 -10.75 4.13
N HIS A 16 14.04 -10.83 4.49
CA HIS A 16 13.36 -12.10 4.75
C HIS A 16 12.77 -12.78 3.50
N HIS A 17 13.12 -12.34 2.27
CA HIS A 17 12.56 -12.86 1.01
C HIS A 17 11.02 -12.79 0.92
N ILE A 18 10.39 -11.94 1.75
CA ILE A 18 8.95 -11.70 1.67
C ILE A 18 8.74 -10.67 0.57
N GLY A 19 8.43 -11.15 -0.63
CA GLY A 19 8.04 -10.32 -1.77
C GLY A 19 6.71 -9.61 -1.48
N VAL A 20 6.78 -8.42 -0.87
CA VAL A 20 5.59 -7.59 -0.66
C VAL A 20 5.12 -7.09 -2.02
N LYS A 21 3.96 -7.58 -2.49
CA LYS A 21 3.34 -7.06 -3.72
C LYS A 21 2.79 -5.66 -3.42
N THR A 22 3.42 -4.65 -4.02
CA THR A 22 3.00 -3.25 -3.89
C THR A 22 2.69 -2.62 -5.25
N LYS A 23 1.70 -1.74 -5.30
CA LYS A 23 1.37 -0.91 -6.47
C LYS A 23 1.25 0.55 -6.06
N GLY A 24 2.01 1.43 -6.70
CA GLY A 24 1.86 2.88 -6.56
C GLY A 24 0.77 3.43 -7.50
N LEU A 25 -0.02 4.38 -7.02
CA LEU A 25 -1.01 5.15 -7.77
C LEU A 25 -0.84 6.64 -7.45
N ARG A 26 -0.59 7.46 -8.46
CA ARG A 26 -0.73 8.92 -8.31
C ARG A 26 -2.18 9.31 -8.52
N PHE A 27 -2.79 9.97 -7.53
CA PHE A 27 -4.17 10.42 -7.58
C PHE A 27 -4.31 11.75 -6.84
N ARG A 28 -4.96 12.74 -7.48
CA ARG A 28 -5.16 14.11 -6.93
C ARG A 28 -3.88 14.74 -6.34
N GLY A 29 -2.74 14.53 -6.98
CA GLY A 29 -1.44 15.08 -6.55
C GLY A 29 -0.72 14.29 -5.45
N ALA A 30 -1.35 13.27 -4.88
CA ALA A 30 -0.79 12.40 -3.85
C ALA A 30 -0.38 11.03 -4.40
N LEU A 31 0.63 10.40 -3.78
CA LEU A 31 1.06 9.03 -4.09
C LEU A 31 0.48 8.06 -3.07
N TYR A 32 -0.43 7.21 -3.53
CA TYR A 32 -0.98 6.11 -2.74
C TYR A 32 -0.22 4.83 -3.04
N VAL A 33 0.05 4.04 -2.01
CA VAL A 33 0.72 2.73 -2.12
C VAL A 33 -0.24 1.65 -1.66
N PHE A 34 -0.62 0.77 -2.59
CA PHE A 34 -1.43 -0.41 -2.32
C PHE A 34 -0.49 -1.55 -1.97
N ARG A 35 -0.66 -2.15 -0.80
CA ARG A 35 0.14 -3.29 -0.32
C ARG A 35 -0.78 -4.48 -0.13
N TYR A 36 -0.49 -5.58 -0.82
CA TYR A 36 -1.23 -6.82 -0.63
C TYR A 36 -0.88 -7.45 0.72
N ASN A 37 -1.90 -7.74 1.53
CA ASN A 37 -1.80 -8.46 2.78
C ASN A 37 -2.89 -9.54 2.81
N ALA A 38 -2.47 -10.81 2.71
CA ALA A 38 -3.28 -12.02 2.95
C ALA A 38 -4.80 -11.90 2.67
N GLY A 39 -5.19 -11.55 1.44
CA GLY A 39 -6.59 -11.50 1.00
C GLY A 39 -7.16 -10.10 0.75
N HIS A 40 -6.47 -9.05 1.18
CA HIS A 40 -6.88 -7.65 0.99
C HIS A 40 -5.71 -6.75 0.56
N TYR A 41 -6.02 -5.51 0.17
CA TYR A 41 -5.04 -4.44 0.00
C TYR A 41 -5.17 -3.39 1.10
N ASP A 42 -4.07 -3.10 1.78
CA ASP A 42 -3.94 -1.87 2.57
C ASP A 42 -3.46 -0.73 1.67
N VAL A 43 -4.08 0.45 1.77
CA VAL A 43 -3.68 1.65 1.04
C VAL A 43 -2.97 2.60 2.00
N PHE A 44 -1.79 3.06 1.60
CA PHE A 44 -0.97 3.99 2.35
C PHE A 44 -0.85 5.33 1.63
N LEU A 45 -0.86 6.42 2.39
CA LEU A 45 -0.47 7.76 1.97
C LEU A 45 0.55 8.30 2.97
N ASP A 46 1.70 8.76 2.50
CA ASP A 46 2.80 9.24 3.35
C ASP A 46 3.16 8.27 4.49
N ASN A 47 3.19 6.97 4.15
CA ASN A 47 3.41 5.82 5.05
C ASN A 47 2.36 5.61 6.14
N ALA A 48 1.29 6.40 6.19
CA ALA A 48 0.14 6.13 7.03
C ALA A 48 -0.86 5.25 6.28
N ARG A 49 -1.35 4.18 6.92
CA ARG A 49 -2.46 3.39 6.38
C ARG A 49 -3.73 4.25 6.43
N VAL A 50 -4.32 4.51 5.27
CA VAL A 50 -5.54 5.32 5.13
C VAL A 50 -6.79 4.51 4.79
N MET A 51 -6.63 3.28 4.29
CA MET A 51 -7.75 2.45 3.86
C MET A 51 -7.36 0.96 3.84
N GLN A 52 -8.36 0.09 3.97
CA GLN A 52 -8.27 -1.35 3.73
C GLN A 52 -9.35 -1.73 2.70
N LEU A 53 -8.98 -2.54 1.71
CA LEU A 53 -9.82 -2.93 0.58
C LEU A 53 -9.88 -4.45 0.48
N GLU A 54 -11.05 -5.02 0.76
CA GLU A 54 -11.34 -6.47 0.79
C GLU A 54 -11.36 -7.08 -0.62
N THR A 55 -10.23 -7.05 -1.32
CA THR A 55 -10.03 -7.72 -2.60
C THR A 55 -8.57 -8.18 -2.73
N SER A 56 -8.38 -9.30 -3.44
CA SER A 56 -7.05 -9.80 -3.81
C SER A 56 -6.57 -9.26 -5.17
N ASN A 57 -7.43 -8.52 -5.89
CA ASN A 57 -7.14 -7.96 -7.20
C ASN A 57 -6.78 -6.47 -7.10
N VAL A 58 -5.58 -6.11 -7.56
CA VAL A 58 -5.09 -4.72 -7.49
C VAL A 58 -5.90 -3.74 -8.34
N GLN A 59 -6.48 -4.18 -9.46
CA GLN A 59 -7.28 -3.31 -10.32
C GLN A 59 -8.63 -3.00 -9.67
N GLU A 60 -9.26 -4.01 -9.06
CA GLU A 60 -10.47 -3.83 -8.26
C GLU A 60 -10.20 -2.91 -7.07
N ALA A 61 -9.08 -3.11 -6.36
CA ALA A 61 -8.68 -2.23 -5.26
C ALA A 61 -8.57 -0.77 -5.71
N ILE A 62 -7.95 -0.51 -6.88
CA ILE A 62 -7.84 0.86 -7.43
C ILE A 62 -9.23 1.44 -7.75
N GLN A 63 -10.15 0.63 -8.29
CA GLN A 63 -11.51 1.10 -8.58
C GLN A 63 -12.29 1.40 -7.30
N MET A 64 -12.24 0.50 -6.31
CA MET A 64 -12.87 0.71 -4.99
C MET A 64 -12.32 1.98 -4.33
N PHE A 65 -11.01 2.18 -4.37
CA PHE A 65 -10.37 3.40 -3.84
C PHE A 65 -10.91 4.67 -4.52
N LYS A 66 -11.00 4.69 -5.85
CA LYS A 66 -11.53 5.84 -6.60
C LYS A 66 -13.00 6.13 -6.31
N GLN A 67 -13.80 5.11 -6.00
CA GLN A 67 -15.22 5.28 -5.66
C GLN A 67 -15.42 5.88 -4.25
N GLN A 68 -14.44 5.72 -3.35
CA GLN A 68 -14.50 6.20 -1.97
C GLN A 68 -13.85 7.58 -1.77
N GLN A 69 -13.35 8.25 -2.83
CA GLN A 69 -12.58 9.51 -2.78
C GLN A 69 -13.17 10.60 -3.69
#